data_AF-A0A0M2R8X0-F1
#
_entry.id   AF-A0A0M2R8X0-F1
#
_cell.length_a   1.000
_cell.length_b   1.000
_cell.length_c   1.000
_cell.angle_alpha   90.00
_cell.angle_beta   90.00
_cell.angle_gamma   90.00
#
_symmetry.space_group_name_H-M   'P 1'
#
loop_
_entity.id
_entity.type
_entity.pdbx_description
1 polymer ?
#
loop_
_entity_poly.entity_id
_entity_poly.type
_entity_poly.pdbx_seq_one_letter_code
_entity_poly.pdbx_strand_id
1 'polypeptide(L)' 'MLDVNRITNSEKGSEFQMKKYELVLEHSREDLNDKVTSLLNEGWDVCGSLIINRDDEGFPYFYQPMIKRD' A
#
# COMPACT_ATOMS: atom_id res chain seq x y z
N MET A 1 -5.69 26.28 -37.37
CA MET A 1 -4.72 27.28 -36.89
C MET A 1 -4.98 27.49 -35.42
N LEU A 2 -3.91 27.46 -34.61
CA LEU A 2 -3.90 27.40 -33.16
C LEU A 2 -4.45 28.68 -32.53
N ASP A 3 -5.27 28.54 -31.48
CA ASP A 3 -5.44 29.61 -30.49
C ASP A 3 -4.66 29.20 -29.24
N VAL A 4 -3.52 29.86 -29.06
CA VAL A 4 -2.56 29.68 -27.98
C VAL A 4 -2.86 30.76 -26.95
N ASN A 5 -2.96 30.35 -25.68
CA ASN A 5 -3.03 31.14 -24.45
C ASN A 5 -4.42 31.33 -23.81
N ARG A 6 -4.72 30.46 -22.84
CA ARG A 6 -5.09 30.95 -21.52
C ARG A 6 -4.46 30.10 -20.43
N ILE A 7 -3.20 30.41 -20.16
CA ILE A 7 -2.52 30.05 -18.91
C ILE A 7 -3.09 30.99 -17.85
N THR A 8 -3.81 30.45 -16.87
CA THR A 8 -3.96 31.06 -15.56
C THR A 8 -3.47 30.07 -14.53
N ASN A 9 -2.25 30.32 -14.07
CA ASN A 9 -1.70 29.79 -12.84
C ASN A 9 -2.67 30.07 -11.69
N SER A 10 -3.01 29.04 -10.90
CA SER A 10 -3.31 29.21 -9.48
C SER A 10 -3.01 27.91 -8.74
N GLU A 11 -1.76 27.86 -8.25
CA GLU A 11 -1.44 27.47 -6.87
C GLU A 11 -2.03 26.16 -6.34
N LYS A 12 -1.29 25.07 -6.56
CA LYS A 12 -0.52 24.38 -5.51
C LYS A 12 0.02 23.08 -6.10
N GLY A 13 1.31 23.05 -6.34
CA GLY A 13 2.05 21.79 -6.42
C GLY A 13 1.93 21.09 -5.07
N SER A 14 0.93 20.24 -4.92
CA SER A 14 1.07 19.09 -4.03
C SER A 14 1.76 18.06 -4.88
N GLU A 15 3.05 17.82 -4.63
CA GLU A 15 3.63 16.52 -4.94
C GLU A 15 2.61 15.47 -4.52
N PHE A 16 1.99 14.78 -5.46
CA PHE A 16 1.34 13.51 -5.18
C PHE A 16 2.51 12.57 -4.88
N GLN A 17 3.01 12.60 -3.65
CA GLN A 17 3.95 11.59 -3.19
C GLN A 17 3.20 10.26 -3.28
N MET A 18 3.51 9.47 -4.31
CA MET A 18 3.03 8.11 -4.41
C MET A 18 3.52 7.41 -3.14
N LYS A 19 2.60 7.19 -2.21
CA LYS A 19 2.93 6.48 -0.98
C LYS A 19 3.35 5.06 -1.37
N LYS A 20 4.45 4.58 -0.80
CA LYS A 20 4.92 3.22 -1.03
C LYS A 20 4.07 2.27 -0.20
N TYR A 21 3.45 1.30 -0.87
CA TYR A 21 2.67 0.24 -0.25
C TYR A 21 3.40 -1.09 -0.40
N GLU A 22 3.29 -1.94 0.63
CA GLU A 22 3.80 -3.30 0.63
C GLU A 22 2.67 -4.27 1.01
N LEU A 23 2.73 -5.45 0.39
CA LEU A 23 1.72 -6.49 0.47
C LEU A 23 2.33 -7.71 1.15
N VAL A 24 1.85 -8.10 2.33
CA VAL A 24 2.33 -9.29 3.05
C VAL A 24 1.31 -10.40 2.94
N LEU A 25 1.67 -11.52 2.32
CA LEU A 25 0.82 -12.70 2.06
C LEU A 25 1.39 -13.93 2.75
N GLU A 26 0.61 -14.65 3.55
CA GLU A 26 1.04 -15.89 4.23
C GLU A 26 -0.08 -16.94 4.32
N HIS A 27 0.29 -18.22 4.38
CA HIS A 27 -0.67 -19.32 4.55
C HIS A 27 -1.11 -19.54 6.00
N SER A 28 -0.37 -19.01 6.98
CA SER A 28 -0.71 -19.10 8.40
C SER A 28 -0.78 -17.71 9.05
N ARG A 29 -1.59 -17.60 10.11
CA ARG A 29 -1.72 -16.36 10.86
C ARG A 29 -0.50 -16.06 11.72
N GLU A 30 0.20 -17.09 12.19
CA GLU A 30 1.41 -16.94 13.00
C GLU A 30 2.53 -16.34 12.14
N ASP A 31 2.78 -16.91 10.95
CA ASP A 31 3.80 -16.38 10.03
C ASP A 31 3.47 -14.94 9.59
N LEU A 32 2.18 -14.64 9.36
CA LEU A 32 1.76 -13.27 9.04
C LEU A 32 2.04 -12.31 10.19
N ASN A 33 1.71 -12.68 11.42
CA ASN A 33 1.93 -11.83 12.58
C ASN A 33 3.42 -11.53 12.77
N ASP A 34 4.28 -12.52 12.58
CA ASP A 34 5.73 -12.35 12.70
C ASP A 34 6.26 -11.38 11.62
N LYS A 35 5.81 -11.52 10.37
CA LYS A 35 6.18 -10.61 9.27
C LYS A 35 5.66 -9.19 9.48
N VAL A 36 4.39 -9.04 9.85
CA VAL A 36 3.79 -7.72 10.12
C VAL A 36 4.52 -7.06 11.29
N THR A 37 4.85 -7.79 12.35
CA THR A 37 5.60 -7.26 13.50
C THR A 37 6.99 -6.79 13.10
N SER A 38 7.70 -7.54 12.25
CA SER A 38 9.00 -7.11 11.70
C SER A 38 8.87 -5.78 10.94
N LEU A 39 7.90 -5.69 10.03
CA LEU A 39 7.71 -4.49 9.21
C LEU A 39 7.26 -3.28 10.04
N LEU A 40 6.44 -3.47 11.06
CA LEU A 40 6.09 -2.40 12.01
C LEU A 40 7.35 -1.82 12.68
N ASN A 41 8.31 -2.67 13.07
CA ASN A 41 9.60 -2.22 13.64
C ASN A 41 10.48 -1.47 12.62
N GLU A 42 10.30 -1.72 11.33
CA GLU A 42 11.00 -1.04 10.22
C GLU A 42 10.33 0.29 9.78
N GLY A 43 9.28 0.72 10.50
CA GLY A 43 8.58 1.98 10.25
C GLY A 43 7.44 1.87 9.23
N TRP A 44 6.98 0.66 8.93
CA TRP A 44 5.73 0.46 8.20
C TRP A 44 4.53 0.57 9.14
N ASP A 45 3.37 0.88 8.59
CA ASP A 45 2.10 0.91 9.31
C ASP A 45 1.05 0.09 8.55
N VAL A 46 0.08 -0.48 9.26
CA VAL A 46 -1.02 -1.21 8.67
C VAL A 46 -1.98 -0.26 7.96
N CYS A 47 -2.31 -0.54 6.70
CA CYS A 47 -3.19 0.31 5.90
C CYS A 47 -4.38 -0.47 5.35
N GLY A 48 -5.45 -0.56 6.13
CA GLY A 48 -6.68 -1.25 5.74
C GLY A 48 -6.89 -2.55 6.49
N SER A 49 -7.88 -3.33 6.05
CA SER A 49 -8.31 -4.55 6.74
C SER A 49 -7.48 -5.76 6.32
N LEU A 50 -7.27 -6.68 7.28
CA LEU A 50 -6.77 -8.02 6.99
C LEU A 50 -7.72 -8.72 6.02
N ILE A 51 -7.17 -9.29 4.95
CA ILE A 51 -7.91 -10.05 3.96
C ILE A 51 -7.60 -11.53 4.14
N ILE A 52 -8.64 -12.36 4.02
CA ILE A 52 -8.57 -13.82 4.08
C ILE A 52 -9.16 -14.33 2.78
N ASN A 53 -8.35 -15.01 1.97
CA ASN A 53 -8.78 -15.44 0.64
C ASN A 53 -8.11 -16.76 0.25
N ARG A 54 -8.31 -17.22 -0.99
CA ARG A 54 -7.65 -18.40 -1.57
C ARG A 54 -6.85 -18.00 -2.80
N ASP A 55 -5.74 -18.69 -3.03
CA ASP A 55 -4.93 -18.52 -4.25
C ASP A 55 -5.57 -19.26 -5.45
N ASP A 56 -4.91 -19.21 -6.60
CA ASP A 56 -5.37 -19.84 -7.83
C ASP A 56 -5.42 -21.38 -7.75
N GLU A 57 -4.71 -21.97 -6.79
CA GLU A 57 -4.71 -23.41 -6.51
C GLU A 57 -5.74 -23.80 -5.42
N GLY A 58 -6.37 -22.81 -4.79
CA GLY A 58 -7.40 -22.97 -3.77
C GLY A 58 -6.88 -23.01 -2.33
N PHE A 59 -5.59 -22.77 -2.09
CA PHE A 59 -5.02 -22.74 -0.74
C PHE A 59 -5.39 -21.44 -0.02
N PRO A 60 -5.83 -21.52 1.24
CA PRO A 60 -6.18 -20.32 2.02
C PRO A 60 -4.92 -19.51 2.37
N TYR A 61 -5.01 -18.20 2.23
CA TYR A 61 -3.99 -17.25 2.65
C TYR A 61 -4.58 -16.05 3.39
N PHE A 62 -3.72 -15.40 4.15
CA PHE A 62 -3.94 -14.14 4.83
C PHE A 62 -3.11 -13.05 4.18
N TYR A 63 -3.69 -11.86 4.04
CA TYR A 63 -3.07 -10.71 3.38
C TYR A 63 -3.23 -9.45 4.24
N GLN A 64 -2.12 -8.78 4.58
CA GLN A 64 -2.14 -7.48 5.24
C GLN A 64 -1.50 -6.38 4.36
N PRO A 65 -2.26 -5.36 3.91
CA PRO A 65 -1.68 -4.16 3.32
C PRO A 65 -0.92 -3.33 4.34
N MET A 66 0.28 -2.88 3.97
CA MET A 66 1.12 -2.00 4.77
C MET A 66 1.61 -0.80 3.97
N ILE A 67 1.88 0.31 4.66
CA ILE A 67 2.33 1.57 4.07
C ILE A 67 3.54 2.09 4.83
N LYS A 68 4.59 2.51 4.13
CA LYS A 68 5.75 3.12 4.77
C LYS A 68 5.46 4.61 4.99
N ARG A 69 5.66 5.08 6.21
CA ARG A 69 5.64 6.52 6.50
C ARG A 69 7.07 7.05 6.35
N ASP A 70 7.23 8.06 5.50
CA ASP A 70 8.44 8.91 5.46
C ASP A 70 8.52 9.81 6.70
#